data_AF-A0A2N0DER0-F1
#
_entry.id   AF-A0A2N0DER0-F1
#
_cell.length_a   1.000
_cell.length_b   1.000
_cell.length_c   1.000
_cell.angle_alpha   90.00
_cell.angle_beta   90.00
_cell.angle_gamma   90.00
#
_symmetry.space_group_name_H-M   'P 1'
#
loop_
_entity.id
_entity.type
_entity.pdbx_description
1 polymer ?
#
loop_
_entity_poly.entity_id
_entity_poly.type
_entity_poly.pdbx_seq_one_letter_code
_entity_poly.pdbx_strand_id
1 'polypeptide(L)' 'MELPFIQVNHADRLFACRQKIEEAVHQIIFSERLVEFTPAEIAMAIADIADDYILTIAKQHSAKH' A
#
# COMPACT_ATOMS: atom_id res chain seq x y z
N MET A 1 4.27 -34.14 -15.18
CA MET A 1 3.35 -33.07 -15.59
C MET A 1 3.75 -31.86 -14.78
N GLU A 2 4.62 -31.01 -15.33
CA GLU A 2 5.08 -29.81 -14.63
C GLU A 2 3.92 -28.81 -14.59
N LEU A 3 3.53 -28.40 -13.40
CA LEU A 3 2.44 -27.44 -13.19
C LEU A 3 2.87 -26.11 -13.85
N PRO A 4 2.04 -25.50 -14.71
CA PRO A 4 2.38 -24.21 -15.28
C PRO A 4 2.51 -23.23 -14.12
N PHE A 5 3.66 -22.56 -14.06
CA PHE A 5 3.93 -21.47 -13.13
C PHE A 5 2.93 -20.37 -13.51
N ILE A 6 1.75 -20.37 -12.88
CA ILE A 6 0.79 -19.28 -13.00
C ILE A 6 1.51 -18.08 -12.38
N GLN A 7 2.20 -17.31 -13.23
CA GLN A 7 2.58 -15.95 -12.91
C GLN A 7 1.27 -15.22 -12.64
N VAL A 8 0.84 -15.22 -11.38
CA VAL A 8 -0.23 -14.33 -10.94
C VAL A 8 0.28 -12.94 -11.30
N ASN A 9 -0.39 -12.30 -12.28
CA ASN A 9 0.00 -11.00 -12.79
C ASN A 9 0.22 -10.07 -11.60
N HIS A 10 1.34 -9.35 -11.59
CA HIS A 10 1.68 -8.46 -10.49
C HIS A 10 0.53 -7.47 -10.21
N ALA A 11 -0.17 -7.02 -11.25
CA ALA A 11 -1.35 -6.19 -11.14
C ALA A 11 -2.51 -6.87 -10.38
N ASP A 12 -2.78 -8.15 -10.64
CA ASP A 12 -3.84 -8.91 -9.96
C ASP A 12 -3.52 -9.10 -8.47
N ARG A 13 -2.24 -9.34 -8.14
CA ARG A 13 -1.79 -9.43 -6.75
C ARG A 13 -1.94 -8.10 -6.02
N LEU A 14 -1.56 -6.99 -6.67
CA LEU A 14 -1.73 -5.65 -6.09
C LEU A 14 -3.21 -5.31 -5.89
N PHE A 15 -4.06 -5.65 -6.86
CA PHE A 15 -5.50 -5.45 -6.75
C PHE A 15 -6.11 -6.25 -5.59
N ALA A 16 -5.77 -7.53 -5.46
CA ALA A 16 -6.22 -8.36 -4.34
C ALA A 16 -5.68 -7.84 -2.98
N CYS A 17 -4.46 -7.30 -2.96
CA CYS A 17 -3.90 -6.65 -1.77
C CYS A 17 -4.72 -5.42 -1.39
N ARG A 18 -5.00 -4.52 -2.35
CA ARG A 18 -5.81 -3.31 -2.15
C ARG A 18 -7.16 -3.63 -1.54
N GLN A 19 -7.88 -4.62 -2.09
CA GLN A 19 -9.19 -5.03 -1.54
C GLN A 19 -9.14 -5.45 -0.07
N LYS A 20 -8.04 -6.09 0.37
CA LYS A 20 -7.90 -6.54 1.76
C LYS A 20 -7.58 -5.42 2.75
N ILE A 21 -6.97 -4.33 2.27
CA ILE A 21 -6.52 -3.23 3.14
C ILE A 21 -7.44 -2.00 3.06
N GLU A 22 -8.26 -1.89 2.03
CA GLU A 22 -9.11 -0.72 1.76
C GLU A 22 -10.01 -0.36 2.94
N GLU A 23 -10.66 -1.35 3.56
CA GLU A 23 -11.49 -1.11 4.74
C GLU A 23 -10.67 -0.56 5.92
N ALA A 24 -9.51 -1.14 6.20
CA ALA A 24 -8.63 -0.69 7.29
C ALA A 24 -8.12 0.74 7.03
N VAL A 25 -7.77 1.06 5.79
CA VAL A 25 -7.34 2.40 5.39
C VAL A 25 -8.48 3.41 5.58
N HIS A 26 -9.71 3.07 5.17
CA HIS A 26 -10.87 3.93 5.42
C HIS A 26 -11.13 4.15 6.93
N GLN A 27 -11.00 3.10 7.75
CA GLN A 27 -11.14 3.23 9.21
C GLN A 27 -10.09 4.18 9.81
N ILE A 28 -8.88 4.25 9.25
CA ILE A 28 -7.86 5.21 9.65
C ILE A 28 -8.23 6.62 9.20
N ILE A 29 -8.61 6.80 7.93
CA ILE A 29 -8.98 8.09 7.33
C ILE A 29 -10.14 8.75 8.08
N PHE A 30 -11.13 7.96 8.48
CA PHE A 30 -12.32 8.45 9.19
C PHE A 30 -12.27 8.19 10.69
N SER A 31 -11.07 7.96 11.25
CA SER A 31 -10.92 7.67 12.67
C SER A 31 -11.23 8.90 13.53
N GLU A 32 -12.14 8.75 14.50
CA GLU A 32 -12.43 9.76 15.52
C GLU A 32 -11.24 10.05 16.46
N ARG A 33 -10.14 9.31 16.33
CA ARG A 33 -8.90 9.56 17.09
C ARG A 33 -8.05 10.68 16.48
N LEU A 34 -8.34 11.08 15.23
CA LEU A 34 -7.57 12.06 14.47
C LEU A 34 -8.38 13.32 14.17
N VAL A 35 -9.20 13.76 15.13
CA VAL A 35 -10.15 14.89 14.99
C VAL A 35 -9.52 16.24 14.67
N GLU A 36 -8.20 16.38 14.84
CA GLU A 36 -7.46 17.59 14.52
C GLU A 36 -7.17 17.76 13.02
N PHE A 37 -7.38 16.70 12.23
CA PHE A 37 -7.07 16.69 10.80
C PHE A 37 -8.30 16.34 9.97
N THR A 38 -8.37 16.92 8.78
CA THR A 38 -9.39 16.55 7.81
C THR A 38 -9.10 15.14 7.25
N PRO A 39 -10.15 14.40 6.81
CA PRO A 39 -9.95 13.12 6.13
C PRO A 39 -9.02 13.21 4.91
N ALA A 40 -9.00 14.35 4.23
CA ALA A 40 -8.12 14.61 3.09
C ALA A 40 -6.64 14.70 3.51
N GLU A 41 -6.34 15.40 4.60
CA GLU A 41 -4.98 15.48 5.15
C GLU A 41 -4.50 14.12 5.64
N ILE A 42 -5.36 13.35 6.30
CA ILE A 42 -5.02 11.98 6.73
C ILE A 42 -4.75 11.08 5.52
N ALA A 43 -5.59 11.15 4.48
CA ALA A 43 -5.39 10.39 3.26
C ALA A 43 -4.07 10.78 2.55
N MET A 44 -3.73 12.06 2.51
CA MET A 44 -2.47 12.56 1.96
C MET A 44 -1.28 12.05 2.75
N ALA A 45 -1.32 12.11 4.09
CA ALA A 45 -0.26 11.58 4.94
C ALA A 45 -0.07 10.05 4.76
N ILE A 46 -1.16 9.28 4.60
CA ILE A 46 -1.08 7.84 4.32
C ILE A 46 -0.37 7.59 2.97
N ALA A 47 -0.70 8.37 1.94
CA ALA A 47 -0.07 8.25 0.63
C ALA A 47 1.43 8.57 0.70
N ASP A 48 1.82 9.67 1.35
CA ASP A 48 3.22 10.07 1.53
C ASP A 48 4.02 8.97 2.27
N ILE A 49 3.47 8.41 3.36
CA ILE A 49 4.11 7.32 4.12
C ILE A 49 4.30 6.08 3.24
N ALA A 50 3.31 5.74 2.40
CA ALA A 50 3.40 4.60 1.50
C ALA A 50 4.47 4.81 0.41
N ASP A 51 4.54 6.01 -0.17
CA ASP A 51 5.55 6.37 -1.17
C ASP A 51 6.97 6.34 -0.58
N ASP A 52 7.16 6.85 0.63
CA ASP A 52 8.46 6.80 1.33
C ASP A 52 8.92 5.37 1.59
N TYR A 53 8.01 4.47 1.96
CA TYR A 53 8.32 3.06 2.13
C TYR A 53 8.72 2.40 0.80
N ILE A 54 7.98 2.65 -0.28
CA ILE A 54 8.29 2.13 -1.62
C ILE A 54 9.67 2.62 -2.07
N LEU A 55 9.95 3.92 -1.91
CA LEU A 55 11.25 4.51 -2.25
C LEU A 55 12.38 3.89 -1.42
N THR A 56 12.15 3.62 -0.14
CA THR A 56 13.12 2.98 0.75
C THR A 56 13.44 1.56 0.28
N ILE A 57 12.43 0.75 -0.05
CA ILE A 57 12.61 -0.60 -0.60
C ILE A 57 13.33 -0.55 -1.95
N ALA A 58 12.95 0.37 -2.84
CA ALA A 58 13.59 0.54 -4.13
C ALA A 58 15.09 0.87 -3.99
N LYS A 59 15.45 1.80 -3.09
CA LYS A 59 16.85 2.14 -2.79
C LYS A 59 17.63 0.94 -2.24
N GLN A 60 17.03 0.13 -1.37
CA GLN A 60 17.65 -1.08 -0.83
C GLN A 60 17.89 -2.15 -1.91
N HIS A 61 17.01 -2.25 -2.90
CA HIS A 61 17.19 -3.16 -4.04
C HIS A 61 18.30 -2.65 -4.98
N SER A 62 18.38 -1.35 -5.22
CA SER A 62 19.43 -0.76 -6.05
C SER A 62 20.82 -0.82 -5.41
N ALA A 63 20.93 -0.84 -4.07
CA ALA A 63 22.20 -0.95 -3.37
C ALA A 63 22.75 -2.39 -3.25
N LYS A 64 21.94 -3.40 -3.63
CA LYS A 64 22.30 -4.82 -3.62
C LYS A 64 22.71 -5.37 -5.00
N HIS A 65 22.68 -4.52 -6.03
CA HIS A 65 23.14 -4.79 -7.39
C HIS A 65 24.39 -3.97 -7.71
#